data_AF-A0A1V5ZQB6-F1
#
_entry.id   AF-A0A1V5ZQB6-F1
#
_cell.length_a   1.000
_cell.length_b   1.000
_cell.length_c   1.000
_cell.angle_alpha   90.00
_cell.angle_beta   90.00
_cell.angle_gamma   90.00
#
_symmetry.space_group_name_H-M   'P 1'
#
loop_
_entity.id
_entity.type
_entity.pdbx_description
1 polymer ?
#
loop_
_entity_poly.entity_id
_entity_poly.type
_entity_poly.pdbx_seq_one_letter_code
_entity_poly.pdbx_strand_id
1 'polypeptide(L)'
;MSIFLEIGIMYFAIRMRGNGIISLGMIILLQAYILRVIDFLRGIGPTLRQTFVAMSEASEMLEIIDTPHEIQDNSSKRLKVTSGAISFQGVDFSYGKEVIFKNLNLDIKP
;
A
#
# COMPACT_ATOMS: atom_id res chain seq x y z
N MET A 1 11.17 17.20 25.34
CA MET A 1 12.05 17.93 24.40
C MET A 1 11.40 19.24 23.92
N SER A 2 10.19 19.23 23.35
CA SER A 2 9.52 20.45 22.85
C SER A 2 9.25 21.51 23.93
N ILE A 3 8.93 21.10 25.16
CA ILE A 3 8.65 22.01 26.29
C ILE A 3 9.88 22.87 26.64
N PHE A 4 11.10 22.33 26.55
CA PHE A 4 12.33 23.09 26.82
C PHE A 4 12.58 24.16 25.75
N LEU A 5 12.28 23.85 24.48
CA LEU A 5 12.35 24.80 23.38
C LEU A 5 11.33 25.93 23.58
N GLU A 6 10.09 25.60 23.94
CA GLU A 6 9.03 26.58 24.23
C GLU A 6 9.42 27.52 25.38
N ILE A 7 9.91 26.97 26.49
CA ILE A 7 10.37 27.76 27.63
C ILE A 7 11.53 28.68 27.23
N GLY A 8 12.48 28.19 26.44
CA GLY A 8 13.61 28.99 25.94
C GLY A 8 13.16 30.15 25.05
N ILE A 9 12.24 29.90 24.11
CA ILE A 9 11.73 30.95 23.21
C ILE A 9 10.87 31.96 23.98
N MET A 10 10.04 31.50 24.91
CA MET A 10 9.23 32.39 25.75
C MET A 10 10.09 33.28 26.65
N TYR A 11 11.15 32.74 27.24
CA TYR A 11 12.11 33.52 28.02
C TYR A 11 12.76 34.62 27.18
N PHE A 12 13.17 34.30 25.95
CA PHE A 12 13.75 35.29 25.03
C PHE A 12 12.74 36.38 24.65
N ALA A 13 11.50 36.01 24.35
CA ALA A 13 10.44 36.94 24.02
C ALA A 13 10.13 37.92 25.18
N ILE A 14 10.04 37.41 26.41
CA ILE A 14 9.83 38.25 27.60
C ILE A 14 10.99 39.25 27.79
N ARG A 15 12.23 38.81 27.57
CA ARG A 15 13.42 39.67 27.65
C ARG A 15 13.39 40.78 26.59
N MET A 16 13.02 40.46 25.35
CA MET A 16 12.88 41.45 24.27
C MET A 16 11.79 42.48 24.55
N ARG A 17 10.68 42.06 25.17
CA ARG A 17 9.63 42.99 25.64
C ARG A 17 10.16 43.92 26.72
N GLY A 18 10.96 43.41 27.66
CA GLY A 18 11.61 44.23 28.70
C GLY A 18 12.48 45.36 28.12
N ASN A 19 13.08 45.12 26.96
CA ASN A 19 13.88 46.11 26.21
C ASN A 19 13.03 47.03 25.31
N GLY A 20 11.70 46.92 25.31
CA GLY A 20 10.80 47.72 24.46
C GLY A 20 10.79 47.35 22.98
N ILE A 21 11.42 46.24 22.58
CA ILE A 21 11.60 45.85 21.17
C ILE A 21 10.33 45.23 20.58
N ILE A 22 9.53 44.55 21.40
CA ILE A 22 8.32 43.85 20.96
C ILE A 22 7.12 44.15 21.86
N SER A 23 5.92 44.13 21.27
CA SER A 23 4.66 44.34 21.98
C SER A 23 4.17 43.06 22.67
N LEU A 24 3.22 43.19 23.60
CA LEU A 24 2.58 42.03 24.25
C LEU A 24 1.85 41.14 23.24
N GLY A 25 1.22 41.73 22.22
CA GLY A 25 0.55 40.99 21.14
C GLY A 25 1.53 40.12 20.35
N MET A 26 2.78 40.59 20.16
CA MET A 26 3.81 39.81 19.46
C MET A 26 4.17 38.52 20.20
N ILE A 27 4.18 38.52 21.53
CA ILE A 27 4.45 37.32 22.34
C ILE A 27 3.36 36.26 22.12
N ILE A 28 2.09 36.69 22.10
CA ILE A 28 0.95 35.79 21.89
C ILE A 28 1.01 35.19 20.49
N LEU A 29 1.32 36.00 19.47
CA LEU A 29 1.50 35.53 18.10
C LEU A 29 2.65 34.54 17.99
N LEU A 30 3.81 34.86 18.56
CA LEU A 30 4.98 33.98 18.55
C LEU A 30 4.63 32.61 19.15
N GLN A 31 3.95 32.58 20.29
CA GLN A 31 3.52 31.34 20.94
C GLN A 31 2.57 30.53 20.05
N ALA A 32 1.56 31.17 19.47
CA ALA A 32 0.59 30.51 18.60
C ALA A 32 1.26 29.90 17.35
N TYR A 33 2.22 30.61 16.75
CA TYR A 33 2.97 30.11 15.59
C TYR A 33 3.87 28.92 15.94
N ILE A 34 4.57 28.97 17.08
CA ILE A 34 5.45 27.88 17.51
C ILE A 34 4.66 26.59 17.73
N LEU A 35 3.53 26.68 18.44
CA LEU A 35 2.67 25.53 18.68
C LEU A 35 2.20 24.92 17.35
N ARG A 36 1.76 25.76 16.41
CA ARG A 36 1.32 25.30 15.07
C ARG A 36 2.43 24.61 14.29
N VAL A 37 3.66 25.12 14.34
CA VAL A 37 4.81 24.51 13.68
C VAL A 37 5.14 23.16 14.32
N ILE A 38 5.14 23.08 15.64
CA ILE A 38 5.42 21.83 16.36
C ILE A 38 4.38 20.77 16.01
N ASP A 39 3.09 21.12 16.00
CA ASP A 39 2.01 20.19 15.66
C ASP A 39 2.10 19.72 14.21
N PHE A 40 2.43 20.62 13.29
CA PHE A 40 2.70 20.26 11.90
C PHE A 40 3.88 19.26 11.80
N LEU A 41 5.00 19.55 12.46
CA LEU A 41 6.18 18.69 12.44
C LEU A 41 5.92 17.30 13.04
N ARG A 42 5.10 17.21 14.10
CA ARG A 42 4.67 15.93 14.69
C ARG A 42 3.90 15.06 13.70
N GLY A 43 3.14 15.68 12.78
CA GLY A 43 2.37 14.97 11.76
C GLY A 43 3.21 14.40 10.61
N ILE A 44 4.38 14.97 10.32
CA ILE A 44 5.19 14.60 9.15
C ILE A 44 5.61 13.12 9.18
N GLY A 45 6.09 12.63 10.32
CA GLY A 45 6.57 11.24 10.45
C GLY A 45 5.50 10.20 10.10
N PRO A 46 4.33 10.23 10.79
CA PRO A 46 3.21 9.35 10.47
C PRO A 46 2.73 9.47 9.02
N THR A 47 2.62 10.69 8.48
CA THR A 47 2.19 10.91 7.10
C THR A 47 3.16 10.28 6.10
N LEU A 48 4.47 10.51 6.25
CA LEU A 48 5.46 9.89 5.38
C LEU A 48 5.41 8.36 5.46
N ARG A 49 5.30 7.80 6.67
CA ARG A 49 5.16 6.35 6.86
C ARG A 49 3.95 5.80 6.12
N GLN A 50 2.79 6.45 6.25
CA GLN A 50 1.57 6.02 5.55
C GLN A 50 1.73 6.07 4.03
N THR A 51 2.37 7.10 3.50
CA THR A 51 2.67 7.19 2.06
C THR A 51 3.52 6.02 1.58
N PHE A 52 4.59 5.67 2.29
CA PHE A 52 5.45 4.55 1.91
C PHE A 52 4.73 3.20 1.99
N VAL A 53 3.86 3.00 3.00
CA VAL A 53 3.03 1.79 3.10
C VAL A 53 2.09 1.70 1.90
N ALA A 54 1.37 2.77 1.57
CA ALA A 54 0.45 2.77 0.43
C ALA A 54 1.18 2.51 -0.91
N MET A 55 2.41 3.04 -1.07
CA MET A 55 3.25 2.74 -2.24
C MET A 55 3.68 1.27 -2.31
N SER A 56 4.01 0.66 -1.18
CA SER A 56 4.35 -0.77 -1.12
C SER A 56 3.14 -1.65 -1.46
N GLU A 57 1.98 -1.34 -0.89
CA GLU A 57 0.72 -2.07 -1.17
C GLU A 57 0.33 -1.96 -2.64
N ALA A 58 0.44 -0.76 -3.23
CA ALA A 58 0.19 -0.56 -4.66
C ALA A 58 1.16 -1.37 -5.54
N SER A 59 2.43 -1.48 -5.14
CA SER A 59 3.43 -2.25 -5.89
C SER A 59 3.13 -3.75 -5.88
N GLU A 60 2.69 -4.29 -4.74
CA GLU A 60 2.26 -5.70 -4.63
C GLU A 60 1.01 -5.98 -5.47
N MET A 61 0.03 -5.06 -5.47
CA MET A 61 -1.17 -5.22 -6.30
C MET A 61 -0.85 -5.19 -7.81
N LEU A 62 0.10 -4.36 -8.23
CA LEU A 62 0.55 -4.33 -9.63
C LEU A 62 1.18 -5.66 -10.05
N GLU A 63 1.97 -6.29 -9.17
CA GLU A 63 2.55 -7.61 -9.44
C GLU A 63 1.46 -8.67 -9.69
N ILE A 64 0.37 -8.66 -8.92
CA ILE A 64 -0.77 -9.57 -9.10
C ILE A 64 -1.46 -9.31 -10.45
N ILE A 65 -1.68 -8.04 -10.80
CA ILE A 65 -2.33 -7.66 -12.06
C ILE A 65 -1.48 -8.05 -13.27
N ASP A 66 -0.16 -7.87 -13.18
CA ASP A 66 0.79 -8.20 -14.24
C ASP A 66 1.06 -9.70 -14.35
N THR A 67 0.67 -10.50 -13.33
CA THR A 67 0.82 -11.95 -13.37
C THR A 67 -0.06 -12.54 -14.48
N PRO A 68 0.52 -13.13 -15.54
CA PRO A 68 -0.25 -13.67 -16.64
C PRO A 68 -1.09 -14.86 -16.18
N HIS A 69 -2.32 -14.98 -16.68
CA HIS A 69 -3.14 -16.16 -16.45
C HIS A 69 -2.44 -17.42 -17.01
N GLU A 70 -2.34 -18.45 -16.17
CA GLU A 70 -1.70 -19.73 -16.53
C GLU A 70 -2.44 -20.43 -17.68
N ILE A 71 -3.78 -20.32 -17.70
CA ILE A 71 -4.63 -20.84 -18.76
C ILE A 71 -5.30 -19.67 -19.46
N GLN A 72 -4.84 -19.37 -20.68
CA GLN A 72 -5.42 -18.33 -21.53
C GLN A 72 -6.32 -18.98 -22.59
N ASP A 73 -7.51 -18.41 -22.78
CA ASP A 73 -8.39 -18.84 -23.86
C ASP A 73 -7.85 -18.30 -25.20
N ASN A 74 -7.23 -19.19 -25.97
CA ASN A 74 -6.65 -18.87 -27.27
C ASN A 74 -7.66 -18.97 -28.43
N SER A 75 -8.94 -19.28 -28.16
CA SER A 75 -9.93 -19.55 -29.22
C SER A 75 -11.30 -18.98 -28.88
N SER A 76 -11.81 -18.10 -29.74
CA SER A 76 -13.19 -17.58 -29.65
C SER A 76 -14.29 -18.63 -29.95
N LYS A 77 -13.92 -19.86 -30.33
CA LYS A 77 -14.86 -20.94 -30.60
C LYS A 77 -15.51 -21.39 -29.29
N ARG A 78 -16.83 -21.24 -29.22
CA ARG A 78 -17.62 -21.81 -28.13
C ARG A 78 -17.79 -23.31 -28.34
N LEU A 79 -17.56 -24.10 -27.28
CA LEU A 79 -17.88 -25.52 -27.26
C LEU A 79 -19.39 -25.71 -27.49
N LYS A 80 -19.75 -26.41 -28.57
CA LYS A 80 -21.12 -26.85 -28.84
C LYS A 80 -21.21 -28.34 -28.55
N VAL A 81 -21.93 -28.71 -27.51
CA VAL A 81 -22.10 -30.11 -27.11
C VAL A 81 -23.32 -30.68 -27.81
N THR A 82 -23.13 -31.72 -28.63
CA THR A 82 -24.21 -32.45 -29.31
C THR A 82 -24.45 -33.85 -28.72
N SER A 83 -23.49 -34.38 -27.96
CA SER A 83 -23.50 -35.69 -27.32
C SER A 83 -22.66 -35.62 -26.03
N GLY A 84 -23.04 -36.37 -24.99
CA GLY A 84 -22.39 -36.37 -23.67
C GLY A 84 -21.13 -37.25 -23.55
N ALA A 85 -20.56 -37.67 -24.68
CA ALA A 85 -19.36 -38.50 -24.68
C ALA A 85 -18.15 -37.72 -24.10
N ILE A 86 -17.34 -38.36 -23.26
CA ILE A 86 -16.12 -37.81 -22.68
C ILE A 86 -14.95 -38.71 -23.05
N SER A 87 -13.87 -38.14 -23.59
CA SER A 87 -12.67 -38.88 -24.02
C SER A 87 -11.42 -38.23 -23.44
N PHE A 88 -10.61 -39.05 -22.76
CA PHE A 88 -9.25 -38.72 -22.35
C PHE A 88 -8.30 -39.52 -23.25
N GLN A 89 -7.35 -38.85 -23.89
CA GLN A 89 -6.43 -39.46 -24.85
C GLN A 89 -4.99 -39.13 -24.44
N GLY A 90 -4.31 -40.11 -23.85
CA GLY A 90 -2.92 -40.02 -23.41
C GLY A 90 -2.64 -38.85 -22.46
N VAL A 91 -3.56 -38.58 -21.53
CA VAL A 91 -3.44 -37.40 -20.65
C VAL A 91 -2.40 -37.65 -19.56
N ASP A 92 -1.38 -36.80 -19.55
CA ASP A 92 -0.43 -36.65 -18.45
C ASP A 92 -0.83 -35.42 -17.61
N PHE A 93 -0.86 -35.55 -16.28
CA PHE A 93 -1.24 -34.47 -15.38
C PHE A 93 -0.47 -34.52 -14.06
N SER A 94 -0.02 -33.36 -13.60
CA SER A 94 0.78 -33.20 -12.39
C SER A 94 0.47 -31.89 -11.69
N TYR A 95 0.48 -31.89 -10.35
CA TYR A 95 0.54 -30.66 -9.55
C TYR A 95 1.99 -30.43 -9.10
N GLY A 96 2.64 -29.41 -9.67
CA GLY A 96 4.05 -29.12 -9.39
C GLY A 96 4.95 -30.30 -9.78
N LYS A 97 5.52 -30.98 -8.78
CA LYS A 97 6.38 -32.16 -8.98
C LYS A 97 5.65 -33.50 -8.81
N GLU A 98 4.42 -33.48 -8.33
CA GLU A 98 3.65 -34.69 -8.07
C GLU A 98 2.84 -35.09 -9.31
N VAL A 99 3.15 -36.26 -9.86
CA VAL A 99 2.45 -36.80 -11.03
C VAL A 99 1.22 -37.56 -10.56
N ILE A 100 0.03 -37.15 -11.04
CA ILE A 100 -1.25 -37.78 -10.70
C ILE A 100 -1.70 -38.73 -11.80
N PHE A 101 -1.68 -38.27 -13.06
CA PHE A 101 -2.01 -39.11 -14.20
C PHE A 101 -0.80 -39.23 -15.10
N LYS A 102 -0.57 -40.46 -15.57
CA LYS A 102 0.45 -40.77 -16.56
C LYS A 102 -0.19 -41.60 -17.66
N ASN A 103 -0.26 -41.05 -18.86
CA ASN A 103 -0.86 -41.65 -20.05
C ASN A 103 -2.30 -42.17 -19.82
N LEU A 104 -3.16 -41.35 -19.22
CA LEU A 104 -4.56 -41.71 -18.98
C LEU A 104 -5.35 -41.77 -20.29
N ASN A 105 -5.94 -42.92 -20.57
CA ASN A 105 -6.84 -43.15 -21.69
C ASN A 105 -8.18 -43.67 -21.17
N LEU A 106 -9.27 -42.96 -21.45
CA LEU A 106 -10.60 -43.30 -20.97
C LEU A 106 -11.67 -42.76 -21.93
N ASP A 107 -12.60 -43.62 -22.34
CA ASP A 107 -13.76 -43.24 -23.13
C ASP A 107 -15.05 -43.56 -22.38
N ILE A 108 -15.86 -42.54 -22.15
CA ILE A 108 -17.18 -42.62 -21.53
C ILE A 108 -18.22 -42.35 -22.61
N LYS A 109 -19.08 -43.34 -22.85
CA LYS A 109 -20.16 -43.25 -23.83
C LYS A 109 -21.31 -42.38 -23.28
N PRO A 110 -22.02 -41.66 -24.16
CA PRO A 110 -23.13 -40.78 -23.79
C PRO A 110 -24.32 -41.54 -23.21
#